data_AF-A0A3C0G249-F1
#
_entry.id   AF-A0A3C0G249-F1
#
_cell.length_a   1.000
_cell.length_b   1.000
_cell.length_c   1.000
_cell.angle_alpha   90.00
_cell.angle_beta   90.00
_cell.angle_gamma   90.00
#
_symmetry.space_group_name_H-M   'P 1'
#
loop_
_entity.id
_entity.type
_entity.pdbx_description
1 polymer ?
#
loop_
_entity_poly.entity_id
_entity_poly.type
_entity_poly.pdbx_seq_one_letter_code
_entity_poly.pdbx_strand_id
1 'polypeptide(L)'
;MKKNYKNRNYLEFVSRMRCIILHKSCNGATNAHHLLKPYDGARGMGMRATDNNTIPLCYYHHSQLHNVHGNEDKFWKQYGLSEDFGRIQAKMFWDKSPYRKEEE
;
A
#
# COMPACT_ATOMS: atom_id res chain seq x y z
N MET A 1 -2.54 -23.31 0.80
CA MET A 1 -3.64 -22.41 1.22
C MET A 1 -3.08 -21.00 1.27
N LYS A 2 -3.73 -20.00 0.64
CA LYS A 2 -3.28 -18.60 0.72
C LYS A 2 -3.53 -18.08 2.14
N LYS A 3 -2.51 -17.46 2.76
CA LYS A 3 -2.64 -16.86 4.08
C LYS A 3 -3.44 -15.56 3.96
N ASN A 4 -4.52 -15.46 4.73
CA ASN A 4 -5.30 -14.24 4.85
C ASN A 4 -4.74 -13.40 5.99
N TYR A 5 -3.81 -12.50 5.68
CA TYR A 5 -3.30 -11.56 6.67
C TYR A 5 -4.36 -10.49 6.95
N LYS A 6 -4.96 -10.57 8.14
CA LYS A 6 -5.79 -9.51 8.72
C LYS A 6 -5.13 -9.04 10.00
N ASN A 7 -4.58 -7.84 10.01
CA ASN A 7 -3.85 -7.30 11.15
C ASN A 7 -4.12 -5.80 11.28
N ARG A 8 -5.02 -5.47 12.22
CA ARG A 8 -5.41 -4.08 12.50
C ARG A 8 -4.24 -3.25 13.03
N ASN A 9 -3.39 -3.83 13.87
CA ASN A 9 -2.22 -3.14 14.43
C ASN A 9 -1.23 -2.75 13.31
N TYR A 10 -1.07 -3.62 12.31
CA TYR A 10 -0.29 -3.32 11.11
C TYR A 10 -0.90 -2.16 10.29
N LEU A 11 -2.21 -2.15 10.07
CA LEU A 11 -2.86 -1.04 9.35
C LEU A 11 -2.70 0.30 10.07
N GLU A 12 -2.79 0.31 11.40
CA GLU A 12 -2.53 1.51 12.20
C GLU A 12 -1.06 1.95 12.08
N PHE A 13 -0.12 1.00 12.18
CA PHE A 13 1.30 1.24 11.97
C PHE A 13 1.59 1.88 10.61
N VAL A 14 1.03 1.33 9.53
CA VAL A 14 1.19 1.88 8.17
C VAL A 14 0.58 3.27 8.08
N SER A 15 -0.62 3.49 8.62
CA SER A 15 -1.30 4.80 8.58
C SER A 15 -0.54 5.91 9.33
N ARG A 16 0.40 5.57 10.21
CA ARG A 16 1.24 6.56 10.92
C ARG A 16 2.54 6.88 10.19
N MET A 17 2.84 6.20 9.09
CA MET A 17 4.05 6.40 8.29
C MET A 17 3.89 7.52 7.28
N ARG A 18 5.00 8.15 6.87
CA ARG A 18 4.98 9.18 5.83
C ARG A 18 4.60 8.61 4.47
N CYS A 19 3.95 9.42 3.64
CA CYS A 19 3.53 9.05 2.30
C CYS A 19 4.72 8.62 1.44
N ILE A 20 4.68 7.43 0.84
CA ILE A 20 5.82 6.88 0.07
C ILE A 20 6.19 7.69 -1.17
N ILE A 21 5.29 8.53 -1.67
CA ILE A 21 5.56 9.38 -2.83
C ILE A 21 6.55 10.49 -2.48
N LEU A 22 6.56 10.98 -1.23
CA LEU A 22 7.47 12.04 -0.73
C LEU A 22 7.61 13.27 -1.66
N HIS A 23 6.58 13.57 -2.46
CA HIS A 23 6.59 14.67 -3.43
C HIS A 23 6.04 15.97 -2.81
N LYS A 24 6.38 17.12 -3.41
CA LYS A 24 5.94 18.45 -2.97
C LYS A 24 4.42 18.62 -2.88
N SER A 25 3.65 17.84 -3.63
CA SER A 25 2.17 17.84 -3.60
C SER A 25 1.58 17.04 -2.44
N CYS A 26 2.41 16.43 -1.58
CA CYS A 26 1.95 15.64 -0.46
C CYS A 26 1.29 16.53 0.61
N ASN A 27 0.05 16.20 1.00
CA ASN A 27 -0.68 16.89 2.06
C ASN A 27 -0.46 16.31 3.48
N GLY A 28 0.65 15.60 3.70
CA GLY A 28 1.09 15.16 5.02
C GLY A 28 0.39 13.92 5.54
N ALA A 29 -0.85 14.05 6.02
CA ALA A 29 -1.59 12.98 6.70
C ALA A 29 -1.82 11.77 5.78
N THR A 30 -1.48 10.58 6.29
CA THR A 30 -1.51 9.32 5.55
C THR A 30 -2.54 8.35 6.10
N ASN A 31 -2.97 7.45 5.22
CA ASN A 31 -3.79 6.29 5.55
C ASN A 31 -3.15 5.05 4.94
N ALA A 32 -3.46 3.88 5.49
CA ALA A 32 -3.14 2.60 4.87
C ALA A 32 -3.94 2.43 3.57
N HIS A 33 -3.21 2.31 2.46
CA HIS A 33 -3.76 2.01 1.15
C HIS A 33 -3.45 0.57 0.78
N HIS A 34 -4.49 -0.25 0.59
CA HIS A 34 -4.34 -1.59 0.02
C HIS A 34 -4.05 -1.52 -1.46
N LEU A 35 -2.99 -2.20 -1.89
CA LEU A 35 -2.59 -2.24 -3.29
C LEU A 35 -3.70 -2.82 -4.17
N LEU A 36 -3.95 -2.17 -5.31
CA LEU A 36 -4.84 -2.70 -6.36
C LEU A 36 -4.23 -3.95 -7.03
N LYS A 37 -2.90 -4.01 -7.11
CA LYS A 37 -2.09 -5.11 -7.64
C LYS A 37 -1.20 -5.67 -6.53
N PRO A 38 -1.75 -6.51 -5.63
CA PRO A 38 -1.02 -7.06 -4.50
C PRO A 38 0.21 -7.86 -4.95
N TYR A 39 1.28 -7.83 -4.16
CA TYR A 39 2.50 -8.64 -4.39
C TYR A 39 2.34 -10.08 -3.92
N ASP A 40 1.48 -10.30 -2.92
CA ASP A 40 1.15 -11.61 -2.37
C ASP A 40 -0.37 -11.76 -2.29
N GLY A 41 -0.90 -12.96 -2.52
CA GLY A 41 -2.34 -13.19 -2.56
C GLY A 41 -2.94 -13.26 -3.96
N ALA A 42 -4.28 -13.29 -4.04
CA ALA A 42 -5.01 -13.46 -5.30
C ALA A 42 -5.36 -12.11 -5.94
N ARG A 43 -5.38 -12.09 -7.28
CA ARG A 43 -5.82 -10.95 -8.09
C ARG A 43 -7.08 -11.36 -8.84
N GLY A 44 -8.09 -10.50 -8.85
CA GLY A 44 -9.35 -10.75 -9.55
C GLY A 44 -10.43 -9.75 -9.16
N MET A 45 -11.45 -9.62 -10.00
CA MET A 45 -12.63 -8.79 -9.67
C MET A 45 -13.31 -9.34 -8.41
N GLY A 46 -13.61 -8.46 -7.45
CA GLY A 46 -14.22 -8.83 -6.17
C GLY A 46 -13.25 -9.39 -5.11
N MET A 47 -11.96 -9.55 -5.43
CA MET A 47 -10.96 -9.98 -4.45
C MET A 47 -10.37 -8.78 -3.71
N ARG A 48 -10.28 -8.89 -2.37
CA ARG A 48 -9.65 -7.87 -1.52
C ARG A 48 -8.20 -8.26 -1.25
N ALA A 49 -7.29 -7.30 -1.39
CA ALA A 49 -5.91 -7.48 -0.97
C ALA A 49 -5.85 -7.67 0.56
N THR A 50 -4.94 -8.55 0.99
CA THR A 50 -4.66 -8.79 2.41
C THR A 50 -3.87 -7.63 3.00
N ASP A 51 -3.88 -7.50 4.33
CA ASP A 51 -3.34 -6.31 4.99
C ASP A 51 -1.84 -6.14 4.77
N ASN A 52 -1.07 -7.21 4.58
CA ASN A 52 0.36 -7.16 4.23
C ASN A 52 0.63 -6.47 2.89
N ASN A 53 -0.38 -6.27 2.04
CA ASN A 53 -0.30 -5.53 0.78
C ASN A 53 -0.72 -4.05 0.96
N THR A 54 -0.32 -3.41 2.06
CA THR A 54 -0.64 -2.00 2.31
C THR A 54 0.59 -1.11 2.33
N ILE A 55 0.38 0.13 1.89
CA ILE A 55 1.38 1.20 1.85
C ILE A 55 0.81 2.50 2.44
N PRO A 56 1.65 3.39 3.00
CA PRO A 56 1.20 4.70 3.44
C PRO A 56 1.07 5.66 2.26
N LEU A 57 -0.15 6.13 2.00
CA LEU A 57 -0.42 7.21 1.05
C LEU A 57 -1.16 8.34 1.74
N CYS A 58 -0.81 9.57 1.38
CA CYS A 58 -1.55 10.73 1.83
C CYS A 58 -2.88 10.85 1.06
N TYR A 59 -3.86 11.55 1.63
CA TYR A 59 -5.18 11.64 1.02
C TYR A 59 -5.14 12.14 -0.44
N TYR A 60 -4.26 13.11 -0.75
CA TYR A 60 -4.10 13.60 -2.12
C TYR A 60 -3.62 12.51 -3.08
N HIS A 61 -2.52 11.83 -2.74
CA HIS A 61 -1.95 10.77 -3.59
C HIS A 61 -2.84 9.53 -3.64
N HIS A 62 -3.53 9.20 -2.55
CA HIS A 62 -4.50 8.12 -2.49
C HIS A 62 -5.68 8.40 -3.42
N SER A 63 -6.25 9.61 -3.37
CA SER A 63 -7.31 10.04 -4.28
C SER A 63 -6.84 10.06 -5.74
N GLN A 64 -5.64 10.57 -6.02
CA GLN A 64 -5.11 10.57 -7.38
C GLN A 64 -4.95 9.15 -7.95
N LEU A 65 -4.45 8.21 -7.14
CA LEU A 65 -4.28 6.83 -7.56
C LEU A 65 -5.61 6.22 -8.00
N HIS A 66 -6.68 6.38 -7.20
CA HIS A 66 -7.99 5.81 -7.54
C HIS A 66 -8.74 6.60 -8.61
N ASN A 67 -8.80 7.92 -8.50
CA ASN A 67 -9.73 8.74 -9.29
C ASN A 67 -9.15 9.23 -10.61
N VAL A 68 -7.82 9.38 -10.71
CA VAL A 68 -7.16 9.91 -11.91
C VAL A 68 -6.55 8.78 -12.74
N HIS A 69 -5.83 7.87 -12.09
CA HIS A 69 -5.06 6.85 -12.81
C HIS A 69 -5.76 5.51 -12.89
N GLY A 70 -6.41 5.08 -11.81
CA GLY A 70 -7.06 3.77 -11.70
C GLY A 70 -6.12 2.57 -11.87
N ASN A 71 -4.80 2.83 -11.93
CA ASN A 71 -3.77 1.83 -12.17
C ASN A 71 -2.47 2.28 -11.50
N GLU A 72 -2.04 1.49 -10.53
CA GLU A 72 -0.86 1.77 -9.72
C GLU A 72 0.42 1.89 -10.55
N ASP A 73 0.61 1.02 -11.55
CA ASP A 73 1.84 1.02 -12.34
C ASP A 73 2.00 2.34 -13.11
N LYS A 74 0.89 2.89 -13.65
CA LYS A 74 0.87 4.22 -14.27
C LYS A 74 1.06 5.32 -13.23
N PHE A 75 0.44 5.16 -12.07
CA PHE A 75 0.54 6.12 -10.98
C PHE A 75 1.99 6.27 -10.48
N TRP A 76 2.74 5.18 -10.33
CA TRP A 76 4.16 5.23 -9.93
C TRP A 76 5.03 5.89 -11.00
N LYS A 77 4.83 5.52 -12.27
CA LYS A 77 5.60 6.06 -13.40
C LYS A 77 5.50 7.58 -13.53
N GLN A 78 4.36 8.19 -13.19
CA GLN A 78 4.21 9.64 -13.24
C GLN A 78 5.18 10.38 -12.29
N TYR A 79 5.61 9.71 -11.22
CA TYR A 79 6.58 10.22 -10.24
C TYR A 79 8.01 9.72 -10.52
N GLY A 80 8.26 9.12 -11.68
CA GLY A 80 9.57 8.56 -12.05
C GLY A 80 9.94 7.28 -11.29
N LEU A 81 8.94 6.58 -10.73
CA LEU A 81 9.14 5.35 -9.96
C LEU A 81 8.85 4.11 -10.82
N SER A 82 9.41 2.97 -10.43
CA SER A 82 9.19 1.70 -11.13
C SER A 82 7.76 1.18 -10.93
N GLU A 83 7.29 0.32 -11.84
CA GLU A 83 5.95 -0.29 -11.77
C GLU A 83 5.79 -1.17 -10.53
N ASP A 84 6.88 -1.80 -10.10
CA ASP A 84 6.94 -2.62 -8.89
C ASP A 84 7.12 -1.81 -7.61
N PHE A 85 7.24 -0.48 -7.68
CA PHE A 85 7.53 0.36 -6.51
C PHE A 85 6.55 0.11 -5.37
N GLY A 86 5.24 0.17 -5.62
CA GLY A 86 4.22 -0.08 -4.58
C GLY A 86 4.35 -1.47 -3.95
N ARG A 87 4.64 -2.51 -4.75
CA ARG A 87 4.82 -3.89 -4.30
C ARG A 87 6.06 -4.06 -3.43
N ILE A 88 7.18 -3.45 -3.86
CA ILE A 88 8.44 -3.45 -3.11
C ILE A 88 8.24 -2.73 -1.76
N GLN A 89 7.59 -1.57 -1.76
CA GLN A 89 7.31 -0.82 -0.54
C GLN A 89 6.40 -1.60 0.41
N ALA A 90 5.30 -2.18 -0.08
CA ALA A 90 4.39 -2.97 0.76
C ALA A 90 5.10 -4.14 1.44
N LYS A 91 5.92 -4.89 0.69
CA LYS A 91 6.76 -5.96 1.25
C LYS A 91 7.74 -5.42 2.30
N MET A 92 8.39 -4.30 2.02
CA MET A 92 9.33 -3.67 2.96
C MET A 92 8.63 -3.23 4.26
N PHE A 93 7.43 -2.62 4.18
CA PHE A 93 6.68 -2.22 5.38
C PHE A 93 6.24 -3.43 6.19
N TRP A 94 5.80 -4.50 5.53
CA TRP A 94 5.43 -5.74 6.21
C TRP A 94 6.64 -6.39 6.90
N ASP A 95 7.77 -6.51 6.20
CA ASP A 95 8.98 -7.13 6.78
C ASP A 95 9.60 -6.31 7.92
N LYS A 96 9.47 -4.97 7.88
CA LYS A 96 9.94 -4.09 8.97
C LYS A 96 8.95 -3.96 10.12
N SER A 97 7.72 -4.43 9.95
CA SER A 97 6.70 -4.24 10.97
C SER A 97 6.94 -5.15 12.18
N PRO A 98 6.83 -4.61 13.41
CA PRO A 98 6.81 -5.46 14.60
C PRO A 98 5.59 -6.39 14.62
N TYR A 99 4.51 -6.00 13.95
CA TYR A 99 3.23 -6.72 13.87
C TYR A 99 3.25 -7.92 12.92
N ARG A 100 4.36 -8.16 12.20
CA ARG A 100 4.51 -9.31 11.29
C ARG A 100 4.37 -10.67 11.99
N LYS A 101 4.70 -10.73 13.29
CA LYS A 101 4.67 -11.96 14.10
C LYS A 101 3.41 -12.11 14.96
N GLU A 102 2.54 -11.09 15.01
CA GLU A 102 1.20 -11.18 15.63
C GLU A 102 0.22 -11.94 14.72
N GLU A 103 0.68 -13.02 14.06
CA GLU A 103 -0.16 -14.06 13.48
C GLU A 103 -0.57 -15.01 14.63
N GLU A 104 -1.44 -14.55 15.54
CA GLU A 104 -2.20 -15.43 16.45
C GLU A 104 -3.65 -15.57 15.96
#